data_AF-A0A357NE07-F1
#
_entry.id   AF-A0A357NE07-F1
#
_cell.length_a   1.000
_cell.length_b   1.000
_cell.length_c   1.000
_cell.angle_alpha   90.00
_cell.angle_beta   90.00
_cell.angle_gamma   90.00
#
_symmetry.space_group_name_H-M   'P 1'
#
loop_
_entity.id
_entity.type
_entity.pdbx_description
1 polymer ?
#
loop_
_entity_poly.entity_id
_entity_poly.type
_entity_poly.pdbx_seq_one_letter_code
_entity_poly.pdbx_strand_id
1 'polypeptide(L)'
;DFIPTPGSLSTCMYYTGLNPLTGEKVYVARTVKEKALQRALLQYRNPANYRLVHEALQKAGRTDLIGYDAKCLIRPVRNGPQKRKKGISK
;
A
#
# COMPACT_ATOMS: atom_id res chain seq x y z
N ASP A 1 2.45 -14.49 -9.50
CA ASP A 1 2.13 -15.22 -8.28
C ASP A 1 3.39 -15.65 -7.54
N PHE A 2 3.25 -15.94 -6.25
CA PHE A 2 4.34 -16.48 -5.46
C PHE A 2 4.46 -17.98 -5.71
N ILE A 3 5.60 -18.40 -6.27
CA ILE A 3 5.95 -19.81 -6.46
C ILE A 3 7.08 -20.09 -5.46
N PRO A 4 6.76 -20.58 -4.25
CA PRO A 4 7.78 -20.85 -3.26
C PRO A 4 8.73 -21.92 -3.76
N THR A 5 10.04 -21.67 -3.68
CA THR A 5 11.04 -22.73 -3.86
C THR A 5 10.98 -23.66 -2.64
N PRO A 6 10.71 -24.97 -2.81
CA PRO A 6 10.72 -25.92 -1.70
C PRO A 6 12.02 -25.82 -0.89
N GLY A 7 11.94 -25.88 0.43
CA GLY A 7 13.11 -25.80 1.32
C GLY A 7 13.61 -24.39 1.64
N SER A 8 12.98 -23.32 1.12
CA SER A 8 13.33 -21.95 1.49
C SER A 8 12.54 -21.43 2.70
N LEU A 9 13.12 -20.47 3.43
CA LEU A 9 12.46 -19.81 4.57
C LEU A 9 11.16 -19.13 4.16
N SER A 10 11.10 -18.55 2.95
CA SER A 10 9.90 -17.89 2.42
C SER A 10 8.75 -18.86 2.20
N THR A 11 9.05 -20.11 1.81
CA THR A 11 8.06 -21.20 1.75
C THR A 11 7.52 -21.52 3.12
N CYS A 12 8.41 -21.72 4.10
CA CYS A 12 7.99 -21.98 5.48
C CYS A 12 7.09 -20.85 5.99
N MET A 13 7.56 -19.59 5.91
CA MET A 13 6.78 -18.40 6.30
C MET A 13 5.44 -18.33 5.57
N TYR A 14 5.42 -18.59 4.25
CA TYR A 14 4.21 -18.56 3.46
C TYR A 14 3.19 -19.59 3.93
N TYR A 15 3.60 -20.81 4.28
CA TYR A 15 2.67 -21.87 4.69
C TYR A 15 2.29 -21.79 6.17
N THR A 16 3.26 -21.57 7.07
CA THR A 16 3.05 -21.59 8.52
C THR A 16 2.59 -20.24 9.09
N GLY A 17 2.87 -19.13 8.39
CA GLY A 17 2.65 -17.78 8.92
C GLY A 17 3.57 -17.44 10.08
N LEU A 18 4.68 -18.19 10.25
CA LEU A 18 5.67 -17.97 11.29
C LEU A 18 7.04 -17.70 10.67
N ASN A 19 7.80 -16.81 11.29
CA ASN A 19 9.22 -16.70 11.01
C ASN A 19 9.92 -17.93 11.59
N PRO A 20 10.52 -18.81 10.78
CA PRO A 20 11.16 -20.03 11.25
C PRO A 20 12.39 -19.79 12.15
N LEU A 21 12.95 -18.58 12.16
CA LEU A 21 14.11 -18.25 12.99
C LEU A 21 13.72 -17.68 14.35
N THR A 22 12.67 -16.86 14.40
CA THR A 22 12.24 -16.18 15.65
C THR A 22 11.00 -16.80 16.28
N GLY A 23 10.25 -17.61 15.54
CA GLY A 23 8.95 -18.14 15.96
C GLY A 23 7.81 -17.13 15.94
N GLU A 24 8.07 -15.87 15.56
CA GLU A 24 7.07 -14.81 15.56
C GLU A 24 6.09 -14.95 14.38
N LYS A 25 4.86 -14.47 14.59
CA LYS A 25 3.85 -14.45 13.52
C LYS A 25 4.23 -13.43 12.45
N VAL A 26 4.21 -13.88 11.19
CA VAL A 26 4.46 -13.05 10.01
C VAL A 26 3.16 -12.94 9.22
N TYR A 27 2.83 -11.71 8.81
CA TYR A 27 1.70 -11.47 7.94
C TYR A 27 1.98 -12.02 6.52
N VAL A 28 1.05 -12.82 5.99
CA VAL A 28 1.12 -13.39 4.64
C VAL A 28 -0.15 -13.07 3.87
N ALA A 29 -0.02 -12.34 2.76
CA ALA A 29 -1.13 -12.06 1.85
C ALA A 29 -1.56 -13.32 1.08
N ARG A 30 -2.76 -13.83 1.37
CA ARG A 30 -3.29 -15.05 0.73
C ARG A 30 -4.26 -14.71 -0.39
N THR A 31 -5.07 -13.68 -0.22
CA THR A 31 -6.11 -13.33 -1.19
C THR A 31 -5.52 -12.62 -2.41
N VAL A 32 -6.16 -12.79 -3.57
CA VAL A 32 -5.78 -12.08 -4.80
C VAL A 32 -5.80 -10.57 -4.58
N LYS A 33 -6.79 -10.08 -3.82
CA LYS A 33 -6.93 -8.66 -3.52
C LYS A 33 -5.76 -8.13 -2.69
N GLU A 34 -5.37 -8.81 -1.61
CA GLU A 34 -4.24 -8.39 -0.78
C GLU A 34 -2.93 -8.40 -1.56
N LYS A 35 -2.70 -9.45 -2.37
CA LYS A 35 -1.53 -9.54 -3.26
C LYS A 35 -1.52 -8.37 -4.25
N ALA A 36 -2.66 -8.03 -4.83
CA ALA A 36 -2.79 -6.90 -5.74
C ALA A 36 -2.49 -5.56 -5.06
N LEU A 37 -2.96 -5.35 -3.83
CA LEU A 37 -2.67 -4.16 -3.03
C LEU A 37 -1.17 -4.04 -2.72
N GLN A 38 -0.53 -5.13 -2.27
CA GLN A 38 0.92 -5.14 -2.04
C GLN A 38 1.71 -4.87 -3.32
N ARG A 39 1.34 -5.50 -4.44
CA ARG A 39 1.99 -5.28 -5.74
C ARG A 39 1.81 -3.85 -6.24
N ALA A 40 0.63 -3.26 -6.02
CA ALA A 40 0.34 -1.89 -6.38
C ALA A 40 1.26 -0.89 -5.66
N LEU A 41 1.57 -1.13 -4.38
CA LEU A 41 2.52 -0.30 -3.62
C LEU A 41 3.94 -0.31 -4.23
N LEU A 42 4.41 -1.44 -4.75
CA LEU A 42 5.71 -1.52 -5.44
C LEU A 42 5.71 -0.72 -6.76
N GLN A 43 4.55 -0.61 -7.41
CA GLN A 43 4.36 0.08 -8.68
C GLN A 43 3.53 1.35 -8.51
N TYR A 44 3.73 2.08 -7.41
CA TYR A 44 2.88 3.23 -7.05
C TYR A 44 2.87 4.34 -8.11
N ARG A 45 3.93 4.44 -8.93
CA ARG A 45 4.06 5.43 -10.02
C ARG A 45 3.16 5.14 -11.21
N ASN A 46 2.64 3.91 -11.35
CA ASN A 46 1.72 3.55 -12.42
C ASN A 46 0.33 4.14 -12.12
N PRO A 47 -0.20 5.04 -12.96
CA PRO A 47 -1.50 5.69 -12.71
C PRO A 47 -2.67 4.69 -12.68
N ALA A 48 -2.58 3.56 -13.38
CA ALA A 48 -3.61 2.51 -13.33
C ALA A 48 -3.76 1.90 -11.92
N ASN A 49 -2.69 1.90 -11.13
CA ASN A 49 -2.67 1.36 -9.78
C ASN A 49 -3.15 2.37 -8.72
N TYR A 50 -3.43 3.62 -9.07
CA TYR A 50 -3.72 4.69 -8.13
C TYR A 50 -4.77 4.31 -7.07
N ARG A 51 -5.90 3.74 -7.50
CA ARG A 51 -6.99 3.33 -6.61
C ARG A 51 -6.56 2.23 -5.63
N LEU A 52 -5.79 1.26 -6.11
CA LEU A 52 -5.25 0.17 -5.30
C LEU A 52 -4.22 0.68 -4.29
N VAL A 53 -3.35 1.61 -4.70
CA VAL A 53 -2.35 2.23 -3.82
C VAL A 53 -3.05 3.05 -2.73
N HIS A 54 -4.08 3.82 -3.10
CA HIS A 54 -4.86 4.59 -2.14
C HIS A 54 -5.56 3.67 -1.12
N GLU A 55 -6.22 2.59 -1.57
CA GLU A 55 -6.82 1.60 -0.68
C GLU A 55 -5.77 0.94 0.24
N ALA A 56 -4.60 0.59 -0.31
CA ALA A 56 -3.52 -0.04 0.45
C ALA A 56 -2.96 0.89 1.53
N LEU A 57 -2.74 2.17 1.21
CA LEU A 57 -2.26 3.17 2.17
C LEU A 57 -3.28 3.45 3.26
N GLN A 58 -4.57 3.50 2.92
CA GLN A 58 -5.65 3.69 3.88
C GLN A 58 -5.75 2.51 4.85
N LYS A 59 -5.65 1.27 4.35
CA LYS A 59 -5.61 0.05 5.18
C LYS A 59 -4.38 -0.02 6.07
N ALA A 60 -3.24 0.46 5.59
CA ALA A 60 -2.00 0.53 6.36
C ALA A 60 -1.98 1.69 7.38
N GLY A 61 -3.00 2.57 7.38
CA GLY A 61 -3.02 3.78 8.22
C GLY A 61 -1.96 4.81 7.82
N ARG A 62 -1.38 4.70 6.62
CA ARG A 62 -0.29 5.55 6.10
C ARG A 62 -0.80 6.62 5.14
N THR A 63 -1.84 7.34 5.57
CA THR A 63 -2.39 8.48 4.81
C THR A 63 -1.43 9.66 4.75
N ASP A 64 -0.38 9.69 5.60
CA ASP A 64 0.74 10.62 5.56
C ASP A 64 1.49 10.62 4.22
N LEU A 65 1.44 9.49 3.49
CA LEU A 65 2.08 9.33 2.19
C LEU A 65 1.20 9.78 1.02
N ILE A 66 0.03 10.37 1.30
CA ILE A 66 -0.89 10.92 0.29
C ILE A 66 -0.79 12.45 0.35
N GLY A 67 -0.23 13.07 -0.68
CA GLY A 67 0.03 14.52 -0.64
C GLY A 67 0.79 15.07 -1.83
N TYR A 68 1.29 16.30 -1.67
CA TYR A 68 2.05 17.03 -2.68
C TYR A 68 3.55 17.13 -2.36
N ASP A 69 3.95 16.61 -1.20
CA ASP A 69 5.32 16.64 -0.73
C ASP A 69 6.16 15.56 -1.44
N ALA A 70 7.48 15.72 -1.45
CA ALA A 70 8.42 14.79 -2.10
C ALA A 70 8.39 13.39 -1.48
N LYS A 71 8.00 13.27 -0.20
CA LYS A 71 7.86 12.00 0.52
C LYS A 71 6.56 11.24 0.19
N CYS A 72 5.60 11.88 -0.48
CA CYS A 72 4.31 11.28 -0.78
C CYS A 72 4.41 10.34 -1.98
N LEU A 73 3.74 9.17 -1.89
CA LEU A 73 3.71 8.18 -2.96
C LEU A 73 2.67 8.54 -4.03
N ILE A 74 1.51 9.04 -3.60
CA ILE A 74 0.42 9.42 -4.50
C ILE A 74 -0.11 10.82 -4.15
N ARG A 75 -0.62 11.51 -5.17
CA ARG A 75 -1.33 12.78 -4.99
C ARG A 75 -2.75 12.52 -4.49
N PRO A 76 -3.35 13.39 -3.67
CA PRO A 76 -4.75 13.25 -3.33
C PRO A 76 -5.62 13.42 -4.58
N VAL A 77 -6.75 12.71 -4.62
CA VAL A 77 -7.73 12.87 -5.70
C VAL A 77 -8.12 14.34 -5.74
N ARG A 78 -8.06 14.95 -6.93
CA ARG A 78 -8.55 16.31 -7.13
C ARG A 78 -10.07 16.28 -6.91
N ASN A 79 -10.50 16.54 -5.68
CA ASN A 79 -11.88 16.94 -5.46
C ASN A 79 -12.09 18.21 -6.29
N GLY A 80 -13.17 18.26 -7.07
CA GLY A 80 -13.52 19.39 -7.94
C GLY A 80 -13.44 20.74 -7.23
N PRO A 81 -13.50 21.86 -7.98
CA PRO A 81 -12.97 23.16 -7.57
C PRO A 81 -13.41 23.56 -6.16
N GLN A 82 -12.46 23.54 -5.21
CA GLN A 82 -12.67 24.13 -3.89
C GLN A 82 -12.90 25.63 -4.08
N LYS A 83 -14.11 26.10 -3.78
CA LYS A 83 -14.45 27.52 -3.76
C LYS A 83 -13.39 28.27 -2.94
N ARG A 84 -12.56 29.10 -3.61
CA ARG A 84 -11.67 30.06 -2.95
C ARG A 84 -12.53 30.90 -2.01
N LYS A 85 -12.40 30.73 -0.69
CA LYS A 85 -12.94 31.71 0.25
C LYS A 85 -12.15 33.00 0.02
N LYS A 86 -12.79 34.01 -0.61
CA LYS A 86 -12.28 35.37 -0.67
C LYS A 86 -12.16 35.87 0.78
N GLY A 87 -10.94 35.95 1.29
CA GLY A 87 -10.67 36.70 2.51
C GLY A 87 -10.92 38.18 2.21
N ILE A 88 -11.99 38.71 2.81
CA ILE A 88 -12.18 40.15 3.00
C ILE A 88 -11.06 40.59 3.95
N SER A 89 -10.13 41.42 3.47
CA SER A 89 -9.32 42.25 4.36
C SER A 89 -9.88 43.66 4.31
N LYS A 90 -10.11 44.19 5.52
CA LYS A 90 -10.38 45.59 5.81
C LYS A 90 -9.24 46.49 5.35
#